data_AF-A0A9D1QXA9-F1
#
_entry.id   AF-A0A9D1QXA9-F1
#
_cell.length_a   1.000
_cell.length_b   1.000
_cell.length_c   1.000
_cell.angle_alpha   90.00
_cell.angle_beta   90.00
_cell.angle_gamma   90.00
#
_symmetry.space_group_name_H-M   'P 1'
#
loop_
_entity.id
_entity.type
_entity.pdbx_description
1 polymer ?
#
loop_
_entity_poly.entity_id
_entity_poly.type
_entity_poly.pdbx_seq_one_letter_code
_entity_poly.pdbx_strand_id
1 'polypeptide(L)'
;MDKDCGMWIHVLSHKLKKRMNANMQSLGITGVQSRVMHYILVKCVDGPVFQRDVENAFGLSRSTATGILQLMEKNGLICRESVDSDARLKSLIPTEKAAHLDAQVGECLRQTEQCLTHGLSDAQLAQFLETAACMSANLDG
;
A
#
# COMPACT_ATOMS: atom_id res chain seq x y z
N MET A 1 25.17 5.36 -24.98
CA MET A 1 25.50 4.42 -23.88
C MET A 1 24.30 3.50 -23.75
N ASP A 2 24.46 2.22 -24.06
CA ASP A 2 23.38 1.25 -23.90
C ASP A 2 23.01 1.15 -22.43
N LYS A 3 21.71 1.15 -22.14
CA LYS A 3 21.23 1.01 -20.77
C LYS A 3 21.45 -0.43 -20.34
N ASP A 4 22.24 -0.62 -19.30
CA ASP A 4 22.36 -1.92 -18.64
C ASP A 4 21.06 -2.33 -17.92
N CYS A 5 21.05 -3.56 -17.40
CA CYS A 5 19.89 -4.12 -16.72
C CYS A 5 19.47 -3.29 -15.50
N GLY A 6 20.42 -2.84 -14.68
CA GLY A 6 20.14 -2.05 -13.48
C GLY A 6 19.47 -0.71 -13.82
N MET A 7 19.93 -0.04 -14.88
CA MET A 7 19.32 1.20 -15.37
C MET A 7 17.88 0.98 -15.86
N TRP A 8 17.58 -0.13 -16.54
CA TRP A 8 16.20 -0.45 -16.94
C TRP A 8 15.29 -0.75 -15.74
N ILE A 9 15.77 -1.49 -14.74
CA ILE A 9 15.04 -1.73 -13.48
C ILE A 9 14.72 -0.40 -12.81
N HIS A 10 15.70 0.50 -12.71
CA HIS A 10 15.49 1.83 -12.12
C HIS A 10 14.42 2.64 -12.88
N VAL A 11 14.54 2.72 -14.20
CA VAL A 11 13.59 3.46 -15.05
C VAL A 11 12.17 2.89 -14.93
N LEU A 12 12.03 1.57 -14.95
CA LEU A 12 10.72 0.90 -14.84
C LEU A 12 10.10 1.13 -13.46
N SER A 13 10.88 0.92 -12.40
CA SER A 13 10.45 1.16 -11.01
C SER A 13 9.99 2.61 -10.81
N HIS A 14 10.76 3.58 -11.33
CA HIS A 14 10.40 4.99 -11.23
C HIS A 14 9.10 5.31 -11.97
N LYS A 15 8.92 4.81 -13.19
CA LYS A 15 7.67 5.00 -13.96
C LYS A 15 6.47 4.40 -13.24
N LEU A 16 6.62 3.19 -12.69
CA LEU A 16 5.56 2.51 -11.94
C LEU A 16 5.19 3.30 -10.68
N LYS A 17 6.18 3.72 -9.87
CA LYS A 17 5.97 4.54 -8.68
C LYS A 17 5.29 5.87 -9.00
N LYS A 18 5.71 6.54 -10.09
CA LYS A 18 5.10 7.81 -10.52
C LYS A 18 3.61 7.63 -10.87
N ARG A 19 3.27 6.58 -11.63
CA ARG A 19 1.88 6.26 -11.98
C ARG A 19 1.05 5.91 -10.75
N MET A 20 1.58 5.06 -9.87
CA MET A 20 0.94 4.69 -8.60
C MET A 20 0.63 5.92 -7.74
N ASN A 21 1.61 6.80 -7.57
CA ASN A 21 1.42 8.03 -6.78
C ASN A 21 0.35 8.94 -7.39
N ALA A 22 0.31 9.08 -8.72
CA ALA A 22 -0.72 9.85 -9.40
C ALA A 22 -2.12 9.26 -9.20
N ASN A 23 -2.26 7.93 -9.28
CA ASN A 23 -3.52 7.24 -9.01
C ASN A 23 -3.98 7.50 -7.56
N MET A 24 -3.11 7.30 -6.58
CA MET A 24 -3.46 7.54 -5.16
C MET A 24 -3.86 9.00 -4.92
N GLN A 25 -3.13 9.95 -5.51
CA GLN A 25 -3.46 11.37 -5.43
C GLN A 25 -4.83 11.70 -6.04
N SER A 26 -5.19 11.08 -7.17
CA SER A 26 -6.53 11.25 -7.77
C SER A 26 -7.66 10.74 -6.87
N LEU A 27 -7.37 9.78 -6.01
CA LEU A 27 -8.27 9.26 -4.97
C LEU A 27 -8.22 10.08 -3.66
N GLY A 28 -7.44 11.16 -3.62
CA GLY A 28 -7.34 12.05 -2.46
C GLY A 28 -6.51 11.49 -1.30
N ILE A 29 -5.68 10.47 -1.54
CA ILE A 29 -4.85 9.83 -0.51
C ILE A 29 -3.39 9.68 -0.95
N THR A 30 -2.51 9.47 0.02
CA THR A 30 -1.11 9.10 -0.23
C THR A 30 -0.94 7.58 -0.31
N GLY A 31 0.14 7.11 -0.94
CA GLY A 31 0.44 5.67 -0.97
C GLY A 31 0.64 5.04 0.41
N VAL A 32 1.13 5.79 1.41
CA VAL A 32 1.20 5.28 2.79
C VAL A 32 -0.18 5.18 3.43
N GLN A 33 -1.07 6.16 3.22
CA GLN A 33 -2.44 6.09 3.72
C GLN A 33 -3.22 4.94 3.08
N SER A 34 -3.04 4.69 1.78
CA SER A 34 -3.62 3.53 1.09
C SER A 34 -3.19 2.22 1.75
N ARG A 35 -1.89 2.01 2.00
CA ARG A 35 -1.40 0.78 2.64
C ARG A 35 -1.87 0.64 4.09
N VAL A 36 -1.86 1.72 4.87
CA VAL A 36 -2.35 1.72 6.25
C VAL A 36 -3.85 1.42 6.30
N MET A 37 -4.64 2.02 5.40
CA MET A 37 -6.08 1.77 5.28
C MET A 37 -6.36 0.30 4.97
N HIS A 38 -5.71 -0.25 3.94
CA HIS A 38 -5.85 -1.65 3.57
C HIS A 38 -5.47 -2.59 4.72
N TYR A 39 -4.38 -2.29 5.43
CA TYR A 39 -3.95 -3.07 6.60
C TYR A 39 -5.02 -3.08 7.70
N ILE A 40 -5.59 -1.92 8.04
CA ILE A 40 -6.64 -1.83 9.08
C ILE A 40 -7.88 -2.62 8.65
N LEU A 41 -8.32 -2.49 7.39
CA LEU A 41 -9.46 -3.21 6.82
C LEU A 41 -9.30 -4.74 6.89
N VAL A 42 -8.11 -5.24 6.59
CA VAL A 42 -7.84 -6.68 6.63
C VAL A 42 -7.71 -7.18 8.07
N LYS A 43 -7.01 -6.43 8.93
CA LYS A 43 -6.70 -6.87 10.30
C LYS A 43 -7.82 -6.69 11.30
N CYS A 44 -8.77 -5.79 11.06
CA CYS A 44 -9.93 -5.65 11.94
C CYS A 44 -10.81 -6.91 11.97
N VAL A 45 -10.73 -7.78 10.95
CA VAL A 45 -11.44 -9.07 10.91
C VAL A 45 -10.86 -10.08 11.92
N ASP A 46 -9.54 -10.01 12.17
CA ASP A 46 -8.84 -10.88 13.12
C ASP A 46 -8.97 -10.39 14.57
N GLY A 47 -9.31 -9.11 14.78
CA GLY A 47 -9.47 -8.49 16.09
C GLY A 47 -9.21 -6.97 16.08
N PRO A 48 -9.27 -6.30 17.24
CA PRO A 48 -9.03 -4.86 17.33
C PRO A 48 -7.62 -4.47 16.87
N VAL A 49 -7.52 -3.46 16.01
CA VAL A 49 -6.26 -2.91 15.52
C VAL A 49 -5.92 -1.63 16.28
N PHE A 50 -4.68 -1.49 16.74
CA PHE A 50 -4.22 -0.31 17.47
C PHE A 50 -3.15 0.45 16.69
N GLN A 51 -2.90 1.70 17.09
CA GLN A 51 -1.84 2.51 16.49
C GLN A 51 -0.47 1.83 16.55
N ARG A 52 -0.13 1.13 17.64
CA ARG A 52 1.14 0.39 17.77
C ARG A 52 1.29 -0.68 16.70
N ASP A 53 0.19 -1.28 16.25
CA ASP A 53 0.23 -2.32 15.23
C ASP A 53 0.57 -1.71 13.86
N VAL A 54 0.03 -0.52 13.57
CA VAL A 54 0.41 0.28 12.39
C VAL A 54 1.86 0.77 12.48
N GLU A 55 2.31 1.23 13.65
CA GLU A 55 3.70 1.63 13.88
C GLU A 55 4.66 0.48 13.54
N ASN A 56 4.39 -0.71 14.09
CA ASN A 56 5.20 -1.90 13.88
C ASN A 56 5.14 -2.42 12.44
N ALA A 57 3.95 -2.50 11.85
CA ALA A 57 3.76 -3.04 10.49
C ALA A 57 4.44 -2.20 9.41
N PHE A 58 4.57 -0.88 9.62
CA PHE A 58 5.12 0.04 8.63
C PHE A 58 6.43 0.70 9.05
N GLY A 59 7.01 0.32 10.20
CA GLY A 59 8.23 0.91 10.73
C GLY A 59 8.11 2.42 10.98
N LEU A 60 6.92 2.89 11.35
CA LEU A 60 6.64 4.31 11.53
C LEU A 60 6.97 4.75 12.96
N SER A 61 7.56 5.93 13.08
CA SER A 61 7.66 6.59 14.39
C SER A 61 6.26 6.90 14.92
N ARG A 62 6.11 6.96 16.25
CA ARG A 62 4.84 7.31 16.90
C ARG A 62 4.25 8.62 16.38
N SER A 63 5.06 9.67 16.22
CA SER A 63 4.58 10.97 15.73
C SER A 63 4.09 10.90 14.29
N THR A 64 4.79 10.15 13.43
CA THR A 64 4.38 9.92 12.04
C THR A 64 3.07 9.13 11.97
N ALA A 65 2.96 8.04 12.73
CA ALA A 65 1.73 7.25 12.79
C ALA A 65 0.54 8.07 13.28
N THR A 66 0.73 8.87 14.35
CA THR A 66 -0.30 9.78 14.85
C THR A 66 -0.78 10.75 13.77
N GLY A 67 0.13 11.39 13.04
CA GLY A 67 -0.22 12.36 11.99
C GLY A 67 -0.98 11.71 10.82
N ILE A 68 -0.56 10.53 10.37
CA ILE A 68 -1.26 9.77 9.32
C ILE A 68 -2.66 9.40 9.78
N LEU A 69 -2.80 8.81 10.97
CA LEU A 69 -4.09 8.35 11.49
C LEU A 69 -5.04 9.52 11.77
N GLN A 70 -4.55 10.65 12.28
CA GLN A 70 -5.37 11.87 12.44
C GLN A 70 -5.90 12.39 11.11
N LEU A 71 -5.09 12.38 10.05
CA LEU A 71 -5.54 12.82 8.73
C LEU A 71 -6.54 11.82 8.12
N MET A 72 -6.34 10.52 8.33
CA MET A 72 -7.30 9.49 7.91
C MET A 72 -8.64 9.62 8.65
N GLU A 73 -8.61 9.87 9.96
CA GLU A 73 -9.80 10.11 10.78
C GLU A 73 -10.52 11.39 10.33
N LYS A 74 -9.79 12.50 10.15
CA LYS A 74 -10.33 13.75 9.60
C LYS A 74 -11.00 13.56 8.23
N ASN A 75 -10.44 12.70 7.40
CA ASN A 75 -10.98 12.40 6.07
C ASN A 75 -12.09 11.34 6.10
N GLY A 76 -12.49 10.87 7.29
CA GLY A 76 -13.57 9.90 7.49
C GLY A 76 -13.23 8.49 7.01
N LEU A 77 -11.95 8.11 6.97
CA LEU A 77 -11.51 6.77 6.58
C LEU A 77 -11.48 5.82 7.78
N ILE A 78 -11.25 6.34 8.98
CA ILE A 78 -11.24 5.56 10.22
C ILE A 78 -11.93 6.33 11.33
N CYS A 79 -12.35 5.61 12.36
CA CYS A 79 -12.75 6.13 13.66
C CYS A 79 -11.85 5.54 14.76
N ARG A 80 -11.69 6.27 15.87
CA ARG A 80 -11.04 5.76 17.08
C ARG A 80 -12.05 5.48 18.18
N GLU A 81 -12.22 4.20 18.50
CA GLU A 81 -13.18 3.75 19.50
C GLU A 81 -12.48 3.14 20.71
N SER A 82 -13.00 3.42 21.92
CA SER A 82 -12.52 2.78 23.13
C SER A 82 -12.88 1.30 23.10
N VAL A 83 -11.98 0.44 23.56
CA VAL A 83 -12.31 -0.98 23.75
C VAL A 83 -12.99 -1.17 25.11
N ASP A 84 -13.95 -2.09 25.17
CA ASP A 84 -14.74 -2.36 26.39
C ASP A 84 -13.88 -2.75 27.60
N SER A 85 -12.73 -3.37 27.35
CA SER A 85 -11.79 -3.81 28.39
C SER A 85 -10.95 -2.69 29.00
N ASP A 86 -10.68 -1.60 28.27
CA ASP A 86 -9.91 -0.46 28.75
C ASP A 86 -10.23 0.80 27.94
N ALA A 87 -10.94 1.75 28.56
CA ALA A 87 -11.36 2.99 27.92
C ALA A 87 -10.20 3.86 27.41
N ARG A 88 -8.98 3.67 27.93
CA ARG A 88 -7.77 4.40 27.50
C ARG A 88 -7.20 3.86 26.19
N LEU A 89 -7.53 2.62 25.83
CA LEU A 89 -7.09 2.01 24.59
C LEU A 89 -8.09 2.33 23.47
N LYS A 90 -7.56 2.92 22.39
CA LYS A 90 -8.34 3.28 21.20
C LYS A 90 -8.01 2.35 20.04
N SER A 91 -8.99 1.56 19.62
CA SER A 91 -8.92 0.75 18.41
C SER A 91 -9.25 1.59 17.17
N LEU A 92 -8.67 1.21 16.05
CA LEU A 92 -8.86 1.83 14.74
C LEU A 92 -9.96 1.06 14.00
N ILE A 93 -11.10 1.70 13.79
CA ILE A 93 -12.26 1.12 13.10
C ILE A 93 -12.32 1.69 11.69
N PRO A 94 -12.18 0.89 10.63
CA PRO A 94 -12.35 1.38 9.27
C PRO A 94 -13.82 1.72 9.00
N THR A 95 -14.05 2.78 8.22
CA THR A 95 -15.41 3.17 7.82
C THR A 95 -15.83 2.51 6.51
N GLU A 96 -17.13 2.56 6.18
CA GLU A 96 -17.63 2.17 4.86
C GLU A 96 -16.95 2.95 3.73
N LYS A 97 -16.64 4.23 3.97
CA LYS A 97 -15.88 5.07 3.03
C LYS A 97 -14.50 4.50 2.76
N ALA A 98 -13.80 4.00 3.78
CA ALA A 98 -12.51 3.35 3.58
C ALA A 98 -12.63 2.07 2.75
N ALA A 99 -13.65 1.24 2.99
CA ALA A 99 -13.87 0.02 2.19
C ALA A 99 -14.13 0.36 0.70
N HIS A 100 -14.97 1.35 0.42
CA HIS A 100 -15.20 1.83 -0.95
C HIS A 100 -13.95 2.42 -1.60
N LEU A 101 -13.11 3.11 -0.83
CA LEU A 101 -11.87 3.68 -1.35
C LEU A 101 -10.83 2.59 -1.61
N ASP A 102 -10.73 1.57 -0.76
CA ASP A 102 -9.85 0.42 -0.93
C ASP A 102 -10.19 -0.37 -2.20
N ALA A 103 -11.48 -0.55 -2.48
CA ALA A 103 -11.93 -1.17 -3.74
C ALA A 103 -11.47 -0.38 -4.98
N GLN A 104 -11.53 0.96 -4.93
CA GLN A 104 -11.03 1.82 -6.01
C GLN A 104 -9.51 1.76 -6.14
N VAL A 105 -8.78 1.73 -5.03
CA VAL A 105 -7.34 1.49 -5.00
C VAL A 105 -7.02 0.17 -5.70
N GLY A 106 -7.72 -0.92 -5.34
CA GLY A 106 -7.55 -2.22 -5.96
C GLY A 106 -7.76 -2.21 -7.47
N GLU A 107 -8.75 -1.44 -7.95
CA GLU A 107 -8.96 -1.25 -9.39
C GLU A 107 -7.81 -0.48 -10.06
N CYS A 108 -7.34 0.61 -9.45
CA CYS A 108 -6.19 1.35 -9.97
C CYS A 108 -4.91 0.50 -10.04
N LEU A 109 -4.72 -0.42 -9.08
CA LEU A 109 -3.62 -1.38 -9.08
C LEU A 109 -3.76 -2.35 -10.25
N ARG A 110 -4.94 -2.99 -10.42
CA ARG A 110 -5.23 -3.89 -11.55
C ARG A 110 -5.02 -3.24 -12.91
N GLN A 111 -5.54 -2.02 -13.10
CA GLN A 111 -5.39 -1.29 -14.36
C GLN A 111 -3.92 -0.93 -14.65
N THR A 112 -3.14 -0.66 -13.61
CA THR A 112 -1.72 -0.37 -13.82
C THR A 112 -0.95 -1.64 -14.15
N GLU A 113 -1.28 -2.77 -13.53
CA GLU A 113 -0.69 -4.07 -13.87
C GLU A 113 -1.00 -4.47 -15.31
N GLN A 114 -2.26 -4.31 -15.74
CA GLN A 114 -2.66 -4.53 -17.13
C GLN A 114 -1.89 -3.61 -18.10
N CYS A 115 -1.69 -2.35 -17.74
CA CYS A 115 -0.92 -1.42 -18.57
C CYS A 115 0.58 -1.76 -18.59
N LEU A 116 1.13 -2.26 -17.48
CA LEU A 116 2.53 -2.65 -17.36
C LEU A 116 2.85 -3.86 -18.24
N THR A 117 1.92 -4.81 -18.30
CA THR A 117 2.07 -6.09 -19.01
C THR A 117 1.48 -6.08 -20.42
N HIS A 118 0.82 -4.98 -20.84
CA HIS A 118 0.22 -4.85 -22.16
C HIS A 118 1.23 -5.09 -23.29
N GLY A 119 0.88 -6.01 -24.19
CA GLY A 119 1.71 -6.38 -25.34
C GLY A 119 2.76 -7.47 -25.07
N LEU A 120 2.84 -7.98 -23.84
CA LEU A 120 3.63 -9.17 -23.52
C LEU A 120 2.78 -10.43 -23.70
N SER A 121 3.39 -11.50 -24.20
CA SER A 121 2.79 -12.83 -24.12
C SER A 121 2.96 -13.42 -22.73
N ASP A 122 2.12 -14.41 -22.38
CA ASP A 122 2.21 -15.12 -21.10
C ASP A 122 3.60 -15.72 -20.86
N ALA A 123 4.23 -16.26 -21.91
CA ALA A 123 5.58 -16.81 -21.84
C ALA A 123 6.64 -15.73 -21.56
N GLN A 124 6.53 -14.55 -22.18
CA GLN A 124 7.45 -13.43 -21.92
C GLN A 124 7.31 -12.91 -20.49
N LEU A 125 6.07 -12.79 -20.01
CA LEU A 125 5.79 -12.35 -18.65
C LEU A 125 6.31 -13.35 -17.62
N ALA A 126 6.03 -14.65 -17.81
CA ALA A 126 6.54 -15.70 -16.92
C ALA A 126 8.07 -15.69 -16.86
N GLN A 127 8.75 -15.61 -18.02
CA GLN A 127 10.20 -15.55 -18.08
C GLN A 127 10.76 -14.31 -17.37
N PHE A 128 10.11 -13.15 -17.52
CA PHE A 128 10.52 -11.93 -16.83
C PHE A 128 10.40 -12.10 -15.31
N LEU A 129 9.29 -12.64 -14.82
CA LEU A 129 9.06 -12.85 -13.39
C LEU A 129 10.09 -13.81 -12.77
N GLU A 130 10.39 -14.93 -13.44
CA GLU A 130 11.44 -15.86 -13.01
C GLU A 130 12.82 -15.19 -12.97
N THR A 131 13.14 -14.42 -14.00
CA THR A 131 14.42 -13.69 -14.08
C THR A 131 14.54 -12.65 -12.98
N ALA A 132 13.49 -11.87 -12.73
CA ALA A 132 13.45 -10.86 -11.68
C ALA A 132 13.58 -11.49 -10.28
N ALA A 133 12.93 -12.64 -10.05
CA ALA A 133 13.06 -13.38 -8.80
C ALA A 133 14.50 -13.86 -8.57
N CYS A 134 15.15 -14.41 -9.60
CA CYS A 134 16.56 -14.81 -9.55
C CYS A 134 17.48 -13.60 -9.25
N MET A 135 17.27 -12.47 -9.93
CA MET A 135 18.02 -11.24 -9.67
C MET A 135 17.83 -10.73 -8.23
N SER A 136 16.62 -10.82 -7.67
CA SER A 136 16.36 -10.44 -6.28
C SER A 136 17.15 -11.31 -5.31
N ALA A 137 17.10 -12.64 -5.49
CA ALA A 137 17.82 -13.58 -4.62
C ALA A 137 19.34 -13.36 -4.65
N ASN A 138 19.90 -12.96 -5.79
CA ASN A 138 21.33 -12.64 -5.91
C ASN A 138 21.75 -11.40 -5.11
N LEU A 139 20.83 -10.49 -4.78
CA LEU A 139 21.09 -9.25 -4.03
C LEU A 139 20.85 -9.39 -2.53
N ASP A 140 20.20 -10.48 -2.09
CA ASP A 140 19.95 -10.79 -0.68
C ASP A 140 21.14 -11.52 -0.03
N GLY A 141 22.16 -11.90 -0.81
CA GLY A 141 23.42 -12.51 -0.35
C GLY A 141 24.56 -11.51 -0.19
#